data_AF-A0AA46UQG8-F1
#
_entry.id   AF-A0AA46UQG8-F1
#
_cell.length_a   1.000
_cell.length_b   1.000
_cell.length_c   1.000
_cell.angle_alpha   90.00
_cell.angle_beta   90.00
_cell.angle_gamma   90.00
#
_symmetry.space_group_name_H-M   'P 1'
#
loop_
_entity.id
_entity.type
_entity.pdbx_description
1 polymer ?
#
loop_
_entity_poly.entity_id
_entity_poly.type
_entity_poly.pdbx_seq_one_letter_code
_entity_poly.pdbx_strand_id
1 'polypeptide(L)' 'MDKVLMLEAEKKGKSNNLSAEQQIEHWAKIGKVMEENPDLTYDFVKESLLSKSEFDSGDFKQYKRRT' A
#
# COMPACT_ATOMS: atom_id res chain seq x y z
N MET A 1 21.59 -1.90 -6.70
CA MET A 1 20.56 -1.16 -5.94
C MET A 1 21.26 -0.16 -5.04
N ASP A 2 20.65 1.02 -4.86
CA ASP A 2 21.15 2.03 -3.94
C ASP A 2 21.07 1.51 -2.48
N LYS A 3 22.18 1.65 -1.74
CA LYS A 3 22.31 1.12 -0.38
C LYS A 3 21.42 1.89 0.61
N VAL A 4 21.20 3.18 0.37
CA VAL A 4 20.35 4.02 1.21
C VAL A 4 18.90 3.55 1.11
N LEU A 5 18.41 3.38 -0.13
CA LEU A 5 17.06 2.88 -0.39
C LEU A 5 16.79 1.51 0.25
N MET A 6 17.76 0.58 0.19
CA MET A 6 17.61 -0.74 0.80
C MET A 6 17.45 -0.67 2.33
N LEU A 7 18.22 0.19 3.00
CA LEU A 7 18.13 0.37 4.45
C LEU A 7 16.78 0.99 4.86
N GLU A 8 16.29 1.95 4.08
CA GLU A 8 14.96 2.54 4.30
C GLU A 8 13.84 1.52 4.08
N ALA A 9 13.93 0.74 3.01
CA ALA A 9 12.98 -0.33 2.71
C ALA A 9 12.97 -1.41 3.78
N GLU A 10 14.13 -1.81 4.32
CA GLU A 10 14.21 -2.77 5.42
C GLU A 10 13.55 -2.22 6.70
N LYS A 11 13.83 -0.96 7.04
CA LYS A 11 13.24 -0.29 8.20
C LYS A 11 11.72 -0.18 8.09
N LYS A 12 11.22 0.16 6.90
CA LYS A 12 9.77 0.30 6.65
C LYS A 12 9.08 -1.05 6.54
N GLY A 13 9.70 -2.01 5.86
CA GLY A 13 9.19 -3.37 5.69
C GLY A 13 9.02 -4.09 7.02
N LYS A 14 9.96 -3.94 7.97
CA LYS A 14 9.84 -4.49 9.33
C LYS A 14 8.56 -4.05 10.06
N SER A 15 8.11 -2.81 9.86
CA SER A 15 6.86 -2.32 10.46
C SER A 15 5.61 -2.97 9.86
N ASN A 16 5.72 -3.49 8.63
CA ASN A 16 4.63 -4.05 7.84
C ASN A 16 4.73 -5.58 7.68
N ASN A 17 5.66 -6.23 8.39
CA ASN A 17 6.02 -7.64 8.20
C ASN A 17 6.41 -8.00 6.73
N LEU A 18 7.04 -7.07 6.02
CA LEU A 18 7.53 -7.24 4.65
C LEU A 18 9.06 -7.30 4.61
N SER A 19 9.63 -8.02 3.64
CA SER A 19 11.05 -7.92 3.30
C SER A 19 11.38 -6.56 2.67
N ALA A 20 12.66 -6.19 2.61
CA ALA A 20 13.10 -4.97 1.94
C ALA A 20 12.68 -4.94 0.45
N GLU A 21 12.80 -6.09 -0.23
CA GLU A 21 12.40 -6.25 -1.63
C GLU A 21 10.89 -6.06 -1.80
N GLN A 22 10.07 -6.71 -0.96
CA GLN A 22 8.61 -6.55 -0.97
C GLN A 22 8.18 -5.11 -0.69
N GLN A 23 8.92 -4.40 0.18
CA GLN A 23 8.66 -2.99 0.47
C GLN A 23 8.97 -2.09 -0.74
N ILE A 24 10.02 -2.40 -1.50
CA ILE A 24 10.35 -1.69 -2.75
C ILE A 24 9.28 -1.97 -3.81
N GLU A 25 8.87 -3.23 -3.98
CA GLU A 25 7.78 -3.59 -4.90
C GLU A 25 6.47 -2.86 -4.54
N HIS A 26 6.17 -2.75 -3.25
CA HIS A 26 5.01 -2.02 -2.77
C HIS A 26 5.08 -0.52 -3.15
N TRP A 27 6.23 0.13 -2.96
CA TRP A 27 6.43 1.52 -3.38
C TRP A 27 6.32 1.69 -4.89
N ALA A 28 6.90 0.77 -5.67
CA ALA A 28 6.82 0.80 -7.14
C ALA A 28 5.37 0.65 -7.62
N LYS A 29 4.59 -0.24 -6.99
CA LYS A 29 3.16 -0.42 -7.28
C LYS A 29 2.37 0.86 -7.00
N ILE A 30 2.62 1.52 -5.88
CA ILE A 30 1.97 2.80 -5.58
C ILE A 30 2.37 3.87 -6.61
N GLY A 31 3.66 4.00 -6.92
CA GLY A 31 4.14 4.95 -7.92
C GLY A 31 3.45 4.80 -9.27
N LYS A 32 3.33 3.56 -9.75
CA LYS A 32 2.61 3.26 -11.00
C LYS A 32 1.13 3.68 -10.93
N VAL A 33 0.44 3.37 -9.84
CA VAL A 33 -0.98 3.77 -9.67
C VAL A 33 -1.13 5.29 -9.64
N MET A 34 -0.19 6.00 -9.01
CA MET A 34 -0.19 7.47 -9.00
C MET A 34 0.06 8.06 -10.38
N GLU A 35 0.96 7.46 -11.19
CA GLU A 35 1.18 7.90 -12.58
C GLU A 35 -0.05 7.68 -13.47
N GLU A 36 -0.77 6.58 -13.26
CA GLU A 36 -2.01 6.26 -13.99
C GLU A 36 -3.21 7.11 -13.54
N ASN A 37 -3.18 7.64 -12.31
CA ASN A 37 -4.30 8.39 -11.70
C ASN A 37 -3.80 9.72 -11.08
N PRO A 38 -3.35 10.68 -11.90
CA PRO A 38 -2.73 11.92 -11.43
C PRO A 38 -3.68 12.87 -10.68
N ASP A 39 -4.99 12.65 -10.82
CA ASP A 39 -6.06 13.39 -10.15
C ASP A 39 -6.34 12.87 -8.73
N LEU A 40 -5.88 11.67 -8.39
CA LEU A 40 -6.05 11.09 -7.07
C LEU A 40 -4.91 11.49 -6.15
N THR A 41 -5.24 11.74 -4.88
CA THR A 41 -4.24 12.01 -3.86
C THR A 41 -3.54 10.73 -3.43
N TYR A 42 -2.28 10.86 -3.00
CA TYR A 42 -1.51 9.74 -2.46
C TYR A 42 -2.24 9.03 -1.31
N ASP A 43 -2.81 9.80 -0.38
CA ASP A 43 -3.51 9.24 0.77
C ASP A 43 -4.73 8.42 0.34
N PHE A 44 -5.50 8.89 -0.65
CA PHE A 44 -6.63 8.15 -1.19
C PHE A 44 -6.21 6.82 -1.83
N VAL A 45 -5.14 6.82 -2.64
CA VAL A 45 -4.62 5.60 -3.27
C VAL A 45 -4.10 4.62 -2.22
N LYS A 46 -3.36 5.12 -1.23
CA LYS A 46 -2.83 4.30 -0.13
C LYS A 46 -3.95 3.66 0.69
N GLU A 47 -4.96 4.42 1.09
CA GLU A 47 -6.12 3.91 1.82
C GLU A 47 -6.90 2.90 0.98
N SER A 48 -7.10 3.17 -0.31
CA SER A 48 -7.80 2.25 -1.23
C SER A 48 -7.08 0.91 -1.35
N LEU A 49 -5.74 0.90 -1.43
CA LEU A 49 -4.95 -0.33 -1.45
C LEU A 49 -5.02 -1.10 -0.13
N LEU A 50 -5.03 -0.38 1.00
CA LEU A 50 -5.22 -0.99 2.31
C LEU A 50 -6.62 -1.62 2.41
N SER A 51 -7.68 -0.88 2.07
CA SER A 51 -9.06 -1.38 2.07
C SER A 51 -9.25 -2.57 1.14
N LYS A 52 -8.55 -2.62 0.00
CA LYS A 52 -8.53 -3.80 -0.87
C LYS A 52 -7.90 -5.00 -0.17
N SER A 53 -6.78 -4.80 0.53
CA SER A 53 -6.14 -5.87 1.31
C SER A 53 -7.01 -6.35 2.47
N GLU A 54 -7.72 -5.45 3.14
CA GLU A 54 -8.69 -5.77 4.21
C GLU A 54 -9.90 -6.56 3.66
N PHE A 55 -10.37 -6.17 2.48
CA PHE A 55 -11.42 -6.93 1.78
C PHE A 55 -10.96 -8.35 1.43
N ASP A 56 -9.76 -8.49 0.86
CA ASP A 56 -9.18 -9.77 0.47
C ASP A 56 -8.86 -10.67 1.68
N SER A 57 -8.50 -10.08 2.84
CA SER A 57 -8.29 -10.82 4.09
C SER A 57 -9.59 -11.20 4.81
N GLY A 58 -10.74 -10.70 4.33
CA GLY A 58 -12.04 -10.89 4.96
C GLY A 58 -12.29 -9.98 6.18
N ASP A 59 -11.39 -9.04 6.47
CA ASP A 59 -11.53 -8.06 7.55
C ASP A 59 -12.32 -6.83 7.08
N PHE A 60 -13.56 -7.04 6.65
CA PHE A 60 -14.45 -5.98 6.23
C PHE A 60 -15.86 -6.16 6.81
N LYS A 61 -16.59 -5.05 6.90
CA LYS A 61 -17.99 -5.06 7.32
C LYS A 61 -18.86 -4.63 6.17
N GLN A 62 -19.77 -5.52 5.76
CA GLN A 62 -20.75 -5.18 4.74
C GLN A 62 -21.62 -4.00 5.22
N TYR A 63 -21.69 -2.96 4.40
CA TYR A 63 -22.56 -1.82 4.66
C TYR A 63 -24.03 -2.29 4.73
N LYS A 64 -24.66 -2.07 5.89
CA LYS A 64 -26.10 -2.28 6.08
C LYS A 64 -26.78 -0.92 6.17
N ARG A 65 -27.56 -0.58 5.13
CA ARG A 65 -28.40 0.61 5.15
C ARG A 65 -29.42 0.46 6.30
N ARG A 66 -29.49 1.45 7.18
CA ARG A 66 -30.62 1.57 8.12
C ARG A 66 -31.82 2.06 7.31
N THR A 67 -32.83 1.21 7.20
CA THR A 67 -34.18 1.56 6.72
C THR A 67 -35.05 1.85 7.94
#